data_AF-E4KXC1-F1
#
_entry.id   AF-E4KXC1-F1
#
_cell.length_a   1.000
_cell.length_b   1.000
_cell.length_c   1.000
_cell.angle_alpha   90.00
_cell.angle_beta   90.00
_cell.angle_gamma   90.00
#
_symmetry.space_group_name_H-M   'P 1'
#
loop_
_entity.id
_entity.type
_entity.pdbx_description
1 polymer ?
#
loop_
_entity_poly.entity_id
_entity_poly.type
_entity_poly.pdbx_seq_one_letter_code
_entity_poly.pdbx_strand_id
1 'polypeptide(L)'
;MKDTYTFPCIIKFDEEDKIYYVRFPDIEEAFTDGDSLKEAIYNAQEVLGLVIYEREKMGREIPKATESMIKTGENESLSYISVWMPLVRDRIEEKSVKKTLTIPKWLNDLAEENNINFSQLLQVAIKKYIGLN
;
A
#
# COMPACT_ATOMS: atom_id res chain seq x y z
N MET A 1 -3.11 -13.19 11.49
CA MET A 1 -2.38 -12.72 10.29
C MET A 1 -1.17 -11.93 10.75
N LYS A 2 -0.05 -11.94 10.01
CA LYS A 2 1.13 -11.13 10.38
C LYS A 2 0.91 -9.67 9.99
N ASP A 3 1.53 -8.74 10.69
CA ASP A 3 1.42 -7.32 10.36
C ASP A 3 2.42 -6.86 9.32
N THR A 4 3.56 -7.53 9.20
CA THR A 4 4.57 -7.21 8.19
C THR A 4 4.92 -8.46 7.41
N TYR A 5 5.03 -8.32 6.09
CA TYR A 5 5.57 -9.33 5.20
C TYR A 5 6.71 -8.72 4.40
N THR A 6 7.80 -9.47 4.26
CA THR A 6 8.96 -9.08 3.48
C THR A 6 9.26 -10.22 2.50
N PHE A 7 9.29 -9.91 1.21
CA PHE A 7 9.59 -10.88 0.16
C PHE A 7 10.73 -10.39 -0.73
N PRO A 8 11.60 -11.30 -1.20
CA PRO A 8 12.52 -10.98 -2.26
C PRO A 8 11.75 -10.67 -3.55
N CYS A 9 12.22 -9.69 -4.30
CA CYS A 9 11.76 -9.42 -5.65
C CYS A 9 12.95 -9.30 -6.60
N ILE A 10 12.69 -9.63 -7.86
CA ILE A 10 13.63 -9.46 -8.95
C ILE A 10 13.15 -8.29 -9.78
N ILE A 11 14.02 -7.29 -9.92
CA ILE A 11 13.80 -6.11 -10.74
C ILE A 11 14.62 -6.27 -12.01
N LYS A 12 13.97 -6.26 -13.16
CA LYS A 12 14.60 -6.35 -14.48
C LYS A 12 14.39 -5.04 -15.23
N PHE A 13 15.45 -4.45 -15.75
CA PHE A 13 15.32 -3.36 -16.72
C PHE A 13 15.18 -3.94 -18.12
N ASP A 14 14.11 -3.57 -18.81
CA ASP A 14 13.90 -3.91 -20.22
C ASP A 14 14.45 -2.79 -21.11
N GLU A 15 15.43 -3.13 -21.96
CA GLU A 15 16.08 -2.14 -22.81
C GLU A 15 15.25 -1.75 -24.04
N GLU A 16 14.33 -2.59 -24.48
CA GLU A 16 13.46 -2.31 -25.64
C GLU A 16 12.34 -1.38 -25.23
N ASP A 17 11.65 -1.71 -24.13
CA ASP A 17 10.51 -0.96 -23.63
C ASP A 17 10.91 0.23 -22.73
N LYS A 18 12.18 0.28 -22.28
CA LYS A 18 12.70 1.27 -21.32
C LYS A 18 11.95 1.30 -19.99
N ILE A 19 11.44 0.15 -19.56
CA ILE A 19 10.63 -0.03 -18.34
C ILE A 19 11.33 -0.95 -17.35
N TYR A 20 11.06 -0.76 -16.06
CA TYR A 20 11.48 -1.68 -14.99
C TYR A 20 10.36 -2.63 -14.64
N TYR A 21 10.56 -3.93 -14.84
CA TYR A 21 9.64 -4.97 -14.37
C TYR A 21 10.04 -5.48 -12.99
N VAL A 22 9.07 -5.75 -12.13
CA VAL A 22 9.26 -6.33 -10.80
C VAL A 22 8.41 -7.58 -10.65
N ARG A 23 9.05 -8.68 -10.26
CA ARG A 23 8.38 -9.95 -9.97
C ARG A 23 8.80 -10.51 -8.62
N PHE A 24 7.88 -11.18 -7.93
CA PHE A 24 8.15 -11.85 -6.67
C PHE A 24 8.22 -13.36 -6.90
N PRO A 25 9.39 -14.02 -6.72
CA PRO A 25 9.53 -15.45 -6.97
C PRO A 25 8.57 -16.33 -6.15
N ASP A 26 8.25 -15.89 -4.93
CA ASP A 26 7.36 -16.62 -4.01
C ASP A 26 5.87 -16.31 -4.24
N ILE A 27 5.55 -15.24 -4.98
CA ILE A 27 4.19 -14.73 -5.18
C ILE A 27 4.05 -14.32 -6.64
N GLU A 28 3.81 -15.30 -7.51
CA GLU A 28 3.72 -15.09 -8.96
C GLU A 28 2.64 -14.07 -9.36
N GLU A 29 1.54 -13.98 -8.60
CA GLU A 29 0.48 -13.00 -8.83
C GLU A 29 0.93 -11.56 -8.55
N ALA A 30 2.01 -11.37 -7.78
CA ALA A 30 2.62 -10.07 -7.57
C ALA A 30 3.63 -9.79 -8.69
N PHE A 31 3.14 -9.13 -9.73
CA PHE A 31 3.91 -8.66 -10.87
C PHE A 31 3.50 -7.24 -11.22
N THR A 32 4.48 -6.37 -11.49
CA THR A 32 4.23 -4.97 -11.84
C THR A 32 5.42 -4.37 -12.58
N ASP A 33 5.29 -3.12 -12.94
CA ASP A 33 6.29 -2.37 -13.70
C ASP A 33 6.32 -0.90 -13.29
N GLY A 34 7.24 -0.14 -13.86
CA GLY A 34 7.28 1.31 -13.74
C GLY A 34 8.33 1.95 -14.67
N ASP A 35 8.08 3.19 -15.06
CA ASP A 35 8.94 3.94 -16.00
C ASP A 35 10.29 4.31 -15.36
N SER A 36 10.37 4.28 -14.03
CA SER A 36 11.60 4.47 -13.27
C SER A 36 11.75 3.41 -12.20
N LEU A 37 12.99 3.15 -11.77
CA LEU A 37 13.26 2.23 -10.66
C LEU A 37 12.47 2.60 -9.39
N LYS A 38 12.35 3.91 -9.10
CA LYS A 38 11.61 4.40 -7.94
C LYS A 38 10.12 4.06 -8.04
N GLU A 39 9.54 4.28 -9.21
CA GLU A 39 8.13 3.96 -9.47
C GLU A 39 7.88 2.46 -9.43
N ALA A 40 8.75 1.66 -10.06
CA ALA A 40 8.65 0.21 -10.03
C ALA A 40 8.72 -0.36 -8.60
N ILE A 41 9.58 0.20 -7.73
CA ILE A 41 9.63 -0.17 -6.31
C ILE A 41 8.35 0.22 -5.57
N TYR A 42 7.81 1.41 -5.83
CA TYR A 42 6.55 1.86 -5.23
C TYR A 42 5.38 0.96 -5.67
N ASN A 43 5.28 0.68 -6.97
CA ASN A 43 4.27 -0.21 -7.53
C ASN A 43 4.43 -1.64 -6.98
N ALA A 44 5.67 -2.10 -6.78
CA ALA A 44 5.95 -3.41 -6.17
C ALA A 44 5.45 -3.50 -4.72
N GLN A 45 5.56 -2.42 -3.94
CA GLN A 45 4.98 -2.34 -2.59
C GLN A 45 3.46 -2.42 -2.62
N GLU A 46 2.83 -1.66 -3.52
CA GLU A 46 1.37 -1.64 -3.65
C GLU A 46 0.83 -3.01 -4.10
N VAL A 47 1.39 -3.60 -5.18
CA VAL A 47 0.92 -4.90 -5.71
C VAL A 47 1.12 -6.03 -4.69
N LEU A 48 2.26 -6.05 -3.99
CA LEU A 48 2.52 -7.05 -2.95
C LEU A 48 1.49 -6.94 -1.81
N GLY A 49 1.20 -5.70 -1.36
CA GLY A 49 0.18 -5.46 -0.35
C GLY A 49 -1.21 -5.93 -0.78
N LEU A 50 -1.60 -5.61 -2.02
CA LEU A 50 -2.89 -6.02 -2.58
C LEU A 50 -3.03 -7.54 -2.67
N VAL A 51 -2.01 -8.23 -3.19
CA VAL A 51 -2.04 -9.70 -3.32
C VAL A 51 -2.08 -10.39 -1.96
N ILE A 52 -1.29 -9.92 -0.99
CA ILE A 52 -1.33 -10.45 0.38
C ILE A 52 -2.72 -10.23 0.98
N TYR A 53 -3.29 -9.03 0.85
CA TYR A 53 -4.64 -8.74 1.33
C TYR A 53 -5.70 -9.66 0.71
N GLU A 54 -5.64 -9.87 -0.61
CA GLU A 54 -6.58 -10.75 -1.31
C GLU A 54 -6.46 -12.20 -0.82
N ARG A 55 -5.23 -12.71 -0.67
CA ARG A 55 -4.99 -14.05 -0.10
C ARG A 55 -5.53 -14.16 1.32
N GLU A 56 -5.28 -13.14 2.16
CA GLU A 56 -5.84 -13.05 3.51
C GLU A 56 -7.38 -13.14 3.51
N LYS A 57 -8.05 -12.43 2.61
CA LYS A 57 -9.52 -12.42 2.49
C LYS A 57 -10.10 -13.73 1.98
N MET A 58 -9.42 -14.38 1.05
CA MET A 58 -9.86 -15.66 0.48
C MET A 58 -9.45 -16.87 1.32
N GLY A 59 -8.72 -16.67 2.43
CA GLY A 59 -8.16 -17.76 3.23
C GLY A 59 -7.13 -18.59 2.47
N ARG A 60 -6.49 -18.02 1.44
CA ARG A 60 -5.41 -18.66 0.69
C ARG A 60 -4.12 -18.63 1.51
N GLU A 61 -3.28 -19.63 1.32
CA GLU A 61 -1.97 -19.67 1.96
C GLU A 61 -1.09 -18.50 1.49
N ILE A 62 -0.39 -17.88 2.43
CA ILE A 62 0.69 -16.92 2.11
C ILE A 62 2.00 -17.68 2.31
N PRO A 63 2.79 -17.86 1.24
CA PRO A 63 4.01 -18.64 1.29
C PRO A 63 5.04 -17.97 2.20
N LYS A 64 6.03 -18.74 2.64
CA LYS A 64 7.20 -18.16 3.32
C LYS A 64 8.12 -17.57 2.25
N ALA A 65 8.70 -16.41 2.57
CA ALA A 65 9.70 -15.81 1.72
C ALA A 65 10.93 -16.72 1.59
N THR A 66 11.48 -16.81 0.38
CA THR A 66 12.73 -17.52 0.14
C THR A 66 13.88 -16.80 0.85
N GLU A 67 14.57 -17.50 1.76
CA GLU A 67 15.72 -16.98 2.52
C GLU A 67 17.08 -17.41 1.92
N SER A 68 17.08 -18.34 0.97
CA SER A 68 18.29 -18.77 0.27
C SER A 68 18.75 -17.76 -0.77
N MET A 69 20.01 -17.85 -1.19
CA MET A 69 20.54 -17.01 -2.26
C MET A 69 19.76 -17.20 -3.57
N ILE A 70 19.13 -16.12 -4.04
CA ILE A 70 18.40 -16.10 -5.31
C ILE A 70 19.38 -15.68 -6.42
N LYS A 71 19.45 -16.49 -7.47
CA LYS A 71 20.25 -16.18 -8.67
C LYS A 71 19.47 -15.22 -9.56
N THR A 72 20.13 -14.16 -10.01
CA THR A 72 19.60 -13.20 -10.99
C THR A 72 20.29 -13.39 -12.34
N GLY A 73 19.58 -13.08 -13.42
CA GLY A 73 20.11 -13.04 -14.79
C GLY A 73 20.79 -11.72 -15.13
N GLU A 74 21.11 -11.55 -16.42
CA GLU A 74 21.59 -10.27 -16.96
C GLU A 74 20.49 -9.21 -16.85
N ASN A 75 20.88 -7.96 -16.53
CA ASN A 75 19.98 -6.83 -16.31
C ASN A 75 18.91 -7.04 -15.21
N GLU A 76 19.10 -8.06 -14.36
CA GLU A 76 18.27 -8.31 -13.18
C GLU A 76 19.02 -7.93 -11.91
N SER A 77 18.28 -7.40 -10.93
CA SER A 77 18.76 -7.13 -9.59
C SER A 77 17.81 -7.71 -8.55
N LEU A 78 18.38 -8.22 -7.46
CA LEU A 78 17.62 -8.71 -6.31
C LEU A 78 17.39 -7.55 -5.33
N SER A 79 16.15 -7.39 -4.89
CA SER A 79 15.77 -6.47 -3.82
C SER A 79 14.81 -7.17 -2.86
N TYR A 80 14.49 -6.50 -1.76
CA TYR A 80 13.51 -6.97 -0.77
C TYR A 80 12.48 -5.88 -0.54
N ILE A 81 11.22 -6.25 -0.69
CA ILE A 81 10.10 -5.35 -0.46
C ILE A 81 9.38 -5.79 0.80
N SER A 82 9.18 -4.82 1.70
CA SER A 82 8.42 -5.02 2.94
C SER A 82 7.13 -4.22 2.88
N VAL A 83 6.03 -4.85 3.30
CA VAL A 83 4.71 -4.23 3.37
C VAL A 83 4.18 -4.36 4.79
N TRP A 84 3.68 -3.25 5.34
CA TRP A 84 2.97 -3.20 6.62
C TRP A 84 1.46 -3.26 6.38
N MET A 85 0.90 -4.44 6.62
CA MET A 85 -0.48 -4.78 6.28
C MET A 85 -1.57 -4.03 7.04
N PRO A 86 -1.40 -3.55 8.29
CA PRO A 86 -2.40 -2.72 8.93
C PRO A 86 -2.84 -1.52 8.06
N LEU A 87 -1.91 -0.79 7.43
CA LEU A 87 -2.28 0.30 6.51
C LEU A 87 -2.99 -0.21 5.26
N VAL A 88 -2.51 -1.30 4.68
CA VAL A 88 -3.11 -1.89 3.47
C VAL A 88 -4.56 -2.32 3.75
N ARG A 89 -4.78 -3.04 4.85
CA ARG A 89 -6.11 -3.48 5.30
C ARG A 89 -7.01 -2.28 5.57
N ASP A 90 -6.53 -1.29 6.34
CA ASP A 90 -7.32 -0.11 6.68
C ASP A 90 -7.69 0.71 5.43
N ARG A 91 -6.77 0.83 4.47
CA ARG A 91 -6.97 1.58 3.22
C ARG A 91 -7.96 0.88 2.30
N ILE A 92 -7.91 -0.45 2.18
CA ILE A 92 -8.81 -1.23 1.31
C ILE A 92 -10.18 -1.44 1.95
N GLU A 93 -10.24 -1.65 3.26
CA GLU A 93 -11.51 -1.84 3.98
C GLU A 93 -12.22 -0.51 4.30
N GLU A 94 -11.62 0.63 3.92
CA GLU A 94 -12.09 1.99 4.22
C GLU A 94 -12.61 2.13 5.66
N LYS A 95 -11.91 1.49 6.61
CA LYS A 95 -12.38 1.39 7.98
C LYS A 95 -12.35 2.78 8.64
N SER A 96 -13.53 3.36 8.79
CA SER A 96 -13.69 4.60 9.54
C SER A 96 -13.62 4.31 11.04
N VAL A 97 -12.73 5.03 11.73
CA VAL A 97 -12.65 4.99 13.20
C VAL A 97 -13.49 6.14 13.76
N LYS A 98 -14.51 5.82 14.56
CA LYS A 98 -15.32 6.83 15.25
C LYS A 98 -14.43 7.71 16.13
N LYS A 99 -14.54 9.03 15.98
CA LYS A 99 -13.90 10.02 16.86
C LYS A 99 -14.97 10.79 17.62
N THR A 100 -14.76 10.94 18.92
CA THR A 100 -15.54 11.83 19.79
C THR A 100 -14.72 13.08 20.02
N LEU A 101 -15.31 14.25 19.80
CA LEU A 101 -14.64 15.55 19.91
C LEU A 101 -15.53 16.57 20.61
N THR A 102 -14.95 17.68 21.05
CA THR A 102 -15.65 18.79 21.71
C THR A 102 -15.36 20.07 20.96
N ILE A 103 -16.42 20.81 20.60
CA ILE A 103 -16.36 22.12 19.94
C ILE A 103 -17.29 23.11 20.64
N PRO A 104 -17.06 24.43 20.52
CA PRO A 104 -17.99 25.43 21.02
C PRO A 104 -19.39 25.26 20.41
N LYS A 105 -20.43 25.42 21.24
CA LYS A 105 -21.84 25.25 20.81
C LYS A 105 -22.19 26.10 19.58
N TRP A 106 -21.79 27.38 19.58
CA TRP A 106 -22.07 28.29 18.46
C TRP A 106 -21.50 27.80 17.12
N LEU A 107 -20.37 27.09 17.15
CA LEU A 107 -19.73 26.56 15.95
C LEU A 107 -20.44 25.28 15.48
N ASN A 108 -20.91 24.45 16.41
CA ASN A 108 -21.74 23.30 16.09
C ASN A 108 -23.04 23.73 15.41
N ASP A 109 -23.77 24.66 16.03
CA ASP A 109 -25.04 25.15 15.52
C ASP A 109 -24.89 25.71 14.10
N LEU A 110 -23.87 26.57 13.88
CA LEU A 110 -23.60 27.14 12.56
C LEU A 110 -23.20 26.08 11.53
N ALA A 111 -22.43 25.07 11.93
CA ALA A 111 -22.03 23.98 11.05
C ALA A 111 -23.23 23.10 10.66
N GLU A 112 -24.15 22.82 11.60
CA GLU A 112 -25.38 22.07 11.34
C GLU A 112 -26.34 22.84 10.43
N GLU A 113 -26.53 24.14 10.64
CA GLU A 113 -27.34 25.01 9.76
C GLU A 113 -26.83 25.00 8.31
N ASN A 114 -25.52 24.88 8.13
CA ASN A 114 -24.87 24.79 6.83
C ASN A 114 -24.71 23.36 6.32
N ASN A 115 -25.32 22.35 6.97
CA ASN A 115 -25.25 20.93 6.61
C ASN A 115 -23.81 20.40 6.46
N ILE A 116 -22.89 20.86 7.32
CA ILE A 116 -21.49 20.43 7.29
C ILE A 116 -21.37 18.98 7.78
N ASN A 117 -20.71 18.13 7.01
CA ASN A 117 -20.31 16.80 7.46
C ASN A 117 -19.03 16.88 8.30
N PHE A 118 -19.17 16.82 9.63
CA PHE A 118 -18.04 16.92 10.56
C PHE A 118 -16.96 15.85 10.35
N SER A 119 -17.35 14.62 10.01
CA SER A 119 -16.38 13.54 9.75
C SER A 119 -15.53 13.85 8.52
N GLN A 120 -16.18 14.27 7.43
CA GLN A 120 -15.47 14.64 6.20
C GLN A 120 -14.62 15.90 6.39
N LEU A 121 -15.15 16.92 7.06
CA LEU A 121 -14.41 18.15 7.37
C LEU A 121 -13.15 17.84 8.17
N LEU A 122 -13.25 16.97 9.18
CA LEU A 122 -12.10 16.54 9.98
C LEU A 122 -11.06 15.80 9.13
N GLN A 123 -11.48 14.89 8.25
CA GLN A 123 -10.58 14.18 7.33
C GLN A 123 -9.83 15.16 6.41
N VAL A 124 -10.55 16.11 5.79
CA VAL A 124 -9.97 17.13 4.91
C VAL A 124 -9.00 18.02 5.68
N ALA A 125 -9.38 18.48 6.86
CA ALA A 125 -8.54 19.33 7.70
C ALA A 125 -7.25 18.62 8.13
N ILE A 126 -7.33 17.35 8.53
CA ILE A 126 -6.15 16.54 8.89
C ILE A 126 -5.23 16.36 7.69
N LYS A 127 -5.76 15.92 6.54
CA LYS A 127 -4.99 15.74 5.30
C LYS A 127 -4.23 17.02 4.92
N LYS A 128 -4.95 18.15 4.89
CA LYS A 128 -4.36 19.47 4.63
C LYS A 128 -3.27 19.83 5.64
N TYR A 129 -3.50 19.59 6.93
CA TYR A 129 -2.55 19.93 7.99
C TYR A 129 -1.23 19.15 7.88
N ILE A 130 -1.30 17.89 7.46
CA ILE A 130 -0.12 17.01 7.31
C ILE A 130 0.48 17.01 5.90
N GLY A 131 -0.05 17.82 4.97
CA GLY A 131 0.47 17.95 3.61
C GLY A 131 0.08 16.83 2.64
N LEU A 132 -1.02 16.12 2.91
CA LEU A 132 -1.64 15.17 1.98
C LEU A 132 -2.79 15.88 1.25
N ASN A 133 -2.80 15.83 -0.09
CA ASN A 133 -3.90 16.35 -0.92
C ASN A 133 -4.98 15.29 -1.14
#